data_AF-A0A928BDP6-F1
#
_entry.id   AF-A0A928BDP6-F1
#
_cell.length_a   1.000
_cell.length_b   1.000
_cell.length_c   1.000
_cell.angle_alpha   90.00
_cell.angle_beta   90.00
_cell.angle_gamma   90.00
#
_symmetry.space_group_name_H-M   'P 1'
#
loop_
_entity.id
_entity.type
_entity.pdbx_description
1 polymer ?
#
loop_
_entity_poly.entity_id
_entity_poly.type
_entity_poly.pdbx_seq_one_letter_code
_entity_poly.pdbx_strand_id
1 'polypeptide(L)'
;MESLIRKCIKDMETVAVSGKYSLDAQVRAYDLLEQLLDLYYDLPLPAGLKDVAAEFCSVYEANASVLDSAFDSSALAAAAADVLKPLNEACNEARFEAAAAASLHEFAKEVFDIWQNSGVFARRRALKGLRQRAGFRLEAHRIGNYVAKTFDLQNEAASRFAKAQQTVYSSDVAYKIRPGLYAEISARLAL
;
A
#
# COMPACT_ATOMS: atom_id res chain seq x y z
N MET A 1 21.08 10.09 2.30
CA MET A 1 21.03 11.18 1.29
C MET A 1 21.98 10.95 0.13
N GLU A 2 23.31 10.88 0.32
CA GLU A 2 24.28 10.68 -0.79
C GLU A 2 23.91 9.53 -1.74
N SER A 3 23.62 8.35 -1.19
CA SER A 3 23.20 7.18 -1.98
C SER A 3 21.94 7.43 -2.82
N LEU A 4 21.00 8.24 -2.31
CA LEU A 4 19.77 8.57 -3.01
C LEU A 4 20.04 9.55 -4.15
N ILE A 5 20.88 10.57 -3.93
CA ILE A 5 21.33 11.49 -4.99
C ILE A 5 22.02 10.70 -6.11
N ARG A 6 22.93 9.78 -5.78
CA ARG A 6 23.60 8.91 -6.78
C ARG A 6 22.63 8.02 -7.56
N LYS A 7 21.56 7.54 -6.94
CA LYS A 7 20.51 6.79 -7.64
C LYS A 7 19.75 7.69 -8.60
N CYS A 8 19.38 8.89 -8.18
CA CYS A 8 18.71 9.86 -9.04
C CYS A 8 19.59 10.30 -10.23
N ILE A 9 20.92 10.43 -10.04
CA ILE A 9 21.87 10.65 -11.14
C ILE A 9 21.76 9.54 -12.19
N LYS A 10 21.87 8.27 -11.75
CA LYS A 10 21.74 7.11 -12.65
C LYS A 10 20.38 7.03 -13.32
N ASP A 11 19.32 7.41 -12.60
CA ASP A 11 17.97 7.47 -13.15
C ASP A 11 17.90 8.54 -14.25
N MET A 12 18.48 9.73 -14.07
CA MET A 12 18.56 10.76 -15.12
C MET A 12 19.30 10.26 -16.36
N GLU A 13 20.45 9.60 -16.19
CA GLU A 13 21.21 9.02 -17.30
C GLU A 13 20.40 7.94 -18.04
N THR A 14 19.67 7.11 -17.29
CA THR A 14 18.80 6.07 -17.87
C THR A 14 17.64 6.69 -18.66
N VAL A 15 17.04 7.76 -18.14
CA VAL A 15 15.98 8.50 -18.85
C VAL A 15 16.55 9.18 -20.09
N ALA A 16 17.75 9.75 -20.02
CA ALA A 16 18.41 10.38 -21.16
C ALA A 16 18.64 9.42 -22.34
N VAL A 17 18.99 8.16 -22.04
CA VAL A 17 19.18 7.12 -23.06
C VAL A 17 17.85 6.54 -23.56
N SER A 18 16.90 6.28 -22.65
CA SER A 18 15.65 5.59 -22.98
C SER A 18 14.52 6.51 -23.48
N GLY A 19 14.61 7.81 -23.19
CA GLY A 19 13.57 8.81 -23.43
C GLY A 19 12.30 8.60 -22.59
N LYS A 20 12.36 7.80 -21.51
CA LYS A 20 11.18 7.47 -20.69
C LYS A 20 11.49 7.42 -19.21
N TYR A 21 10.61 7.99 -18.40
CA TYR A 21 10.66 7.80 -16.96
C TYR A 21 10.10 6.44 -16.54
N SER A 22 10.78 5.82 -15.57
CA SER A 22 10.18 4.77 -14.76
C SER A 22 9.45 5.36 -13.56
N LEU A 23 8.43 4.65 -13.06
CA LEU A 23 7.72 5.02 -11.84
C LEU A 23 8.69 5.11 -10.65
N ASP A 24 9.60 4.14 -10.53
CA ASP A 24 10.63 4.09 -9.50
C ASP A 24 11.54 5.31 -9.49
N ALA A 25 11.93 5.81 -10.66
CA ALA A 25 12.75 7.02 -10.76
C ALA A 25 11.99 8.26 -10.26
N GLN A 26 10.71 8.39 -10.62
CA GLN A 26 9.85 9.48 -10.16
C GLN A 26 9.62 9.45 -8.65
N VAL A 27 9.35 8.26 -8.09
CA VAL A 27 9.20 8.08 -6.64
C VAL A 27 10.49 8.44 -5.91
N ARG A 28 11.64 7.97 -6.39
CA ARG A 28 12.94 8.31 -5.77
C ARG A 28 13.26 9.80 -5.85
N ALA A 29 12.97 10.45 -6.98
CA ALA A 29 13.16 11.88 -7.14
C ALA A 29 12.28 12.66 -6.16
N TYR A 30 11.01 12.28 -6.03
CA TYR A 30 10.10 12.89 -5.07
C TYR A 30 10.63 12.74 -3.62
N ASP A 31 11.03 11.52 -3.23
CA ASP A 31 11.55 11.24 -1.88
C ASP A 31 12.83 12.02 -1.59
N LEU A 32 13.68 12.25 -2.61
CA LEU A 32 14.87 13.08 -2.47
C LEU A 32 14.50 14.55 -2.26
N LEU A 33 13.54 15.08 -3.05
CA LEU A 33 13.08 16.44 -2.91
C LEU A 33 12.47 16.70 -1.53
N GLU A 34 11.63 15.78 -1.04
CA GLU A 34 11.03 15.86 0.30
C GLU A 34 12.11 15.89 1.38
N GLN A 35 13.11 14.99 1.32
CA GLN A 35 14.24 15.00 2.26
C GLN A 35 15.04 16.30 2.22
N LEU A 36 15.22 16.92 1.04
CA LEU A 36 15.92 18.20 0.92
C LEU A 36 15.10 19.35 1.52
N LEU A 37 13.78 19.34 1.33
CA LEU A 37 12.88 20.35 1.90
C LEU A 37 12.79 20.25 3.42
N ASP A 38 12.74 19.03 3.97
CA ASP A 38 12.64 18.80 5.41
C ASP A 38 13.94 19.16 6.16
N LEU A 39 15.10 18.88 5.55
CA LEU A 39 16.40 19.02 6.23
C LEU A 39 17.06 20.38 6.03
N TYR A 40 16.78 21.07 4.92
CA TYR A 40 17.60 22.21 4.47
C TYR A 40 16.77 23.40 3.98
N TYR A 41 15.65 23.70 4.64
CA TYR A 41 14.83 24.83 4.24
C TYR A 41 15.62 26.16 4.19
N ASP A 42 16.59 26.34 5.12
CA ASP A 42 17.45 27.53 5.23
C ASP A 42 18.93 27.22 5.62
N LEU A 43 19.37 25.97 5.53
CA LEU A 43 20.71 25.55 5.97
C LEU A 43 21.58 25.08 4.79
N PRO A 44 22.88 25.43 4.75
CA PRO A 44 23.77 24.99 3.68
C PRO A 44 23.96 23.46 3.71
N LEU A 45 24.17 22.89 2.52
CA LEU A 45 24.48 21.46 2.38
C LEU A 45 25.73 21.05 3.19
N PRO A 46 25.70 19.90 3.88
CA PRO A 46 26.86 19.34 4.54
C PRO A 46 28.03 19.20 3.58
N ALA A 47 29.24 19.49 4.04
CA ALA A 47 30.44 19.47 3.19
C ALA A 47 30.64 18.14 2.44
N GLY A 48 30.28 17.00 3.06
CA GLY A 48 30.38 15.68 2.44
C GLY A 48 29.38 15.40 1.30
N LEU A 49 28.40 16.27 1.06
CA LEU A 49 27.42 16.12 -0.03
C LEU A 49 27.68 17.03 -1.23
N LYS A 50 28.60 18.01 -1.11
CA LYS A 50 28.84 19.05 -2.14
C LYS A 50 29.27 18.46 -3.48
N ASP A 51 30.17 17.49 -3.47
CA ASP A 51 30.69 16.89 -4.71
C ASP A 51 29.58 16.16 -5.48
N VAL A 52 28.74 15.41 -4.77
CA VAL A 52 27.64 14.64 -5.37
C VAL A 52 26.48 15.56 -5.77
N ALA A 53 26.27 16.66 -5.06
CA ALA A 53 25.34 17.71 -5.44
C ALA A 53 25.77 18.40 -6.74
N ALA A 54 27.05 18.75 -6.88
CA ALA A 54 27.61 19.31 -8.10
C ALA A 54 27.52 18.33 -9.28
N GLU A 55 27.80 17.04 -9.04
CA GLU A 55 27.61 15.97 -10.02
C GLU A 55 26.15 15.89 -10.49
N PHE A 56 25.20 15.93 -9.54
CA PHE A 56 23.76 15.96 -9.85
C PHE A 56 23.40 17.14 -10.75
N CYS A 57 23.80 18.36 -10.38
CA CYS A 57 23.50 19.56 -11.16
C CYS A 57 24.10 19.49 -12.57
N SER A 58 25.34 19.03 -12.68
CA SER A 58 26.01 18.86 -13.99
C SER A 58 25.27 17.86 -14.88
N VAL A 59 24.81 16.73 -14.34
CA VAL A 59 24.07 15.72 -15.11
C VAL A 59 22.69 16.23 -15.49
N TYR A 60 22.01 16.96 -14.58
CA TYR A 60 20.74 17.59 -14.90
C TYR A 60 20.88 18.59 -16.04
N GLU A 61 21.85 19.51 -15.98
CA GLU A 61 22.08 20.52 -17.03
C GLU A 61 22.36 19.89 -18.39
N ALA A 62 23.15 18.82 -18.43
CA ALA A 62 23.46 18.10 -19.66
C ALA A 62 22.23 17.42 -20.29
N ASN A 63 21.23 17.05 -19.48
CA ASN A 63 20.09 16.23 -19.91
C ASN A 63 18.73 16.94 -19.79
N ALA A 64 18.68 18.21 -19.39
CA ALA A 64 17.45 18.91 -19.00
C ALA A 64 16.36 18.85 -20.08
N SER A 65 16.70 19.05 -21.35
CA SER A 65 15.73 19.01 -22.45
C SER A 65 15.14 17.62 -22.70
N VAL A 66 15.96 16.58 -22.55
CA VAL A 66 15.51 15.18 -22.69
C VAL A 66 14.64 14.78 -21.51
N LEU A 67 15.02 15.19 -20.30
CA LEU A 67 14.23 14.95 -19.09
C LEU A 67 12.85 15.63 -19.19
N ASP A 68 12.77 16.87 -19.66
CA ASP A 68 11.47 17.56 -19.80
C ASP A 68 10.56 16.87 -20.83
N SER A 69 11.11 16.51 -21.99
CA SER A 69 10.36 15.84 -23.06
C SER A 69 10.01 14.37 -22.76
N ALA A 70 10.78 13.68 -21.92
CA ALA A 70 10.54 12.28 -21.54
C ALA A 70 9.40 12.12 -20.52
N PHE A 71 8.94 13.21 -19.89
CA PHE A 71 7.91 13.15 -18.87
C PHE A 71 6.52 12.87 -19.48
N ASP A 72 6.05 11.64 -19.28
CA ASP A 72 4.69 11.23 -19.65
C ASP A 72 3.90 10.86 -18.39
N SER A 73 3.12 11.84 -17.91
CA SER A 73 2.26 11.66 -16.73
C SER A 73 1.24 10.54 -16.92
N SER A 74 0.74 10.33 -18.13
CA SER A 74 -0.30 9.33 -18.41
C SER A 74 0.27 7.91 -18.33
N ALA A 75 1.47 7.70 -18.90
CA ALA A 75 2.16 6.42 -18.83
C ALA A 75 2.59 6.08 -17.39
N LEU A 76 3.06 7.06 -16.63
CA LEU A 76 3.43 6.88 -15.23
C LEU A 76 2.22 6.57 -14.34
N ALA A 77 1.09 7.24 -14.57
CA ALA A 77 -0.15 6.96 -13.85
C ALA A 77 -0.67 5.54 -14.17
N ALA A 78 -0.57 5.10 -15.43
CA ALA A 78 -0.90 3.73 -15.80
C ALA A 78 0.01 2.71 -15.10
N ALA A 79 1.33 2.95 -15.06
CA ALA A 79 2.27 2.09 -14.35
C ALA A 79 1.97 2.02 -12.83
N ALA A 80 1.60 3.14 -12.21
CA ALA A 80 1.18 3.15 -10.80
C ALA A 80 -0.11 2.36 -10.58
N ALA A 81 -1.09 2.49 -11.48
CA ALA A 81 -2.32 1.71 -11.43
C ALA A 81 -2.08 0.20 -11.59
N ASP A 82 -1.15 -0.19 -12.46
CA ASP A 82 -0.77 -1.59 -12.66
C ASP A 82 -0.17 -2.23 -11.40
N VAL A 83 0.63 -1.47 -10.64
CA VAL A 83 1.15 -1.92 -9.32
C VAL A 83 0.02 -2.12 -8.31
N LEU A 84 -0.96 -1.20 -8.29
CA LEU A 84 -2.07 -1.25 -7.35
C LEU A 84 -3.11 -2.32 -7.67
N LYS A 85 -3.25 -2.71 -8.95
CA LYS A 85 -4.29 -3.65 -9.39
C LYS A 85 -4.29 -4.98 -8.62
N PRO A 86 -3.20 -5.78 -8.57
CA PRO A 86 -3.20 -7.04 -7.82
C PRO A 86 -3.37 -6.82 -6.32
N LEU A 87 -2.91 -5.70 -5.77
CA LEU A 87 -3.07 -5.36 -4.35
C LEU A 87 -4.54 -5.07 -4.02
N ASN A 88 -5.25 -4.36 -4.90
CA ASN A 88 -6.67 -4.07 -4.77
C ASN A 88 -7.51 -5.35 -4.91
N GLU A 89 -7.15 -6.26 -5.81
CA GLU A 89 -7.79 -7.58 -5.94
C GLU A 89 -7.65 -8.36 -4.63
N ALA A 90 -6.42 -8.51 -4.11
CA ALA A 90 -6.17 -9.19 -2.83
C ALA A 90 -6.87 -8.51 -1.64
N CYS A 91 -6.91 -7.18 -1.60
CA CYS A 91 -7.62 -6.42 -0.59
C CYS A 91 -9.13 -6.66 -0.63
N ASN A 92 -9.71 -6.73 -1.83
CA ASN A 92 -11.12 -7.05 -2.02
C ASN A 92 -11.44 -8.48 -1.58
N GLU A 93 -10.59 -9.46 -1.90
CA GLU A 93 -10.75 -10.83 -1.43
C GLU A 93 -10.73 -10.90 0.11
N ALA A 94 -9.75 -10.27 0.75
CA ALA A 94 -9.66 -10.21 2.21
C ALA A 94 -10.86 -9.48 2.83
N ARG A 95 -11.40 -8.46 2.16
CA ARG A 95 -12.65 -7.77 2.57
C ARG A 95 -13.84 -8.71 2.54
N PHE A 96 -14.00 -9.51 1.49
CA PHE A 96 -15.08 -10.49 1.39
C PHE A 96 -14.94 -11.59 2.47
N GLU A 97 -13.71 -12.07 2.71
CA GLU A 97 -13.43 -13.04 3.78
C GLU A 97 -13.80 -12.46 5.16
N ALA A 98 -13.38 -11.23 5.46
CA ALA A 98 -13.69 -10.56 6.72
C ALA A 98 -15.20 -10.35 6.91
N ALA A 99 -15.91 -9.93 5.86
CA ALA A 99 -17.36 -9.78 5.89
C ALA A 99 -18.09 -11.12 6.10
N ALA A 100 -17.63 -12.18 5.44
CA ALA A 100 -18.19 -13.53 5.60
C ALA A 100 -17.95 -14.07 7.02
N ALA A 101 -16.75 -13.88 7.58
CA ALA A 101 -16.42 -14.29 8.94
C ALA A 101 -17.23 -13.53 9.99
N ALA A 102 -17.42 -12.22 9.80
CA ALA A 102 -18.28 -11.40 10.66
C ALA A 102 -19.74 -11.87 10.61
N SER A 103 -20.28 -12.12 9.41
CA SER A 103 -21.64 -12.65 9.23
C SER A 103 -21.81 -14.03 9.90
N LEU A 104 -20.80 -14.89 9.81
CA LEU A 104 -20.81 -16.19 10.49
C LEU A 104 -20.81 -16.04 12.01
N HIS A 105 -20.04 -15.10 12.55
CA HIS A 105 -20.00 -14.83 14.00
C HIS A 105 -21.32 -14.25 14.52
N GLU A 106 -21.92 -13.29 13.81
CA GLU A 106 -23.26 -12.78 14.15
C GLU A 106 -24.29 -13.90 14.19
N PHE A 107 -24.30 -14.76 13.16
CA PHE A 107 -25.18 -15.91 13.13
C PHE A 107 -24.89 -16.91 14.27
N ALA A 108 -23.63 -17.07 14.66
CA ALA A 108 -23.26 -17.91 15.80
C ALA A 108 -23.84 -17.39 17.12
N LYS A 109 -23.81 -16.06 17.33
CA LYS A 109 -24.42 -15.40 18.50
C LYS A 109 -25.93 -15.61 18.53
N GLU A 110 -26.62 -15.40 17.41
CA GLU A 110 -28.06 -15.65 17.30
C GLU A 110 -28.42 -17.11 17.65
N VAL A 111 -27.64 -18.07 17.14
CA VAL A 111 -27.86 -19.50 17.44
C VAL A 111 -27.60 -19.80 18.92
N PHE A 112 -26.62 -19.14 19.53
CA PHE A 112 -26.34 -19.26 20.96
C PHE A 112 -27.49 -18.71 21.82
N ASP A 113 -28.07 -17.56 21.44
CA ASP A 113 -29.22 -16.99 22.12
C ASP A 113 -30.46 -17.90 22.02
N ILE A 114 -30.72 -18.47 20.84
CA ILE A 114 -31.76 -19.49 20.65
C ILE A 114 -31.48 -20.73 21.53
N TRP A 115 -30.21 -21.14 21.63
CA TRP A 115 -29.80 -22.27 22.44
C TRP A 115 -30.09 -22.07 23.93
N GLN A 116 -29.85 -20.87 24.46
CA GLN A 116 -30.10 -20.55 25.86
C GLN A 116 -31.61 -20.41 26.16
N ASN A 117 -32.34 -19.74 25.27
CA ASN A 117 -33.67 -19.20 25.62
C ASN A 117 -34.86 -19.98 25.01
N SER A 118 -34.63 -20.86 24.03
CA SER A 118 -35.73 -21.51 23.29
C SER A 118 -35.92 -22.98 23.62
N GLY A 119 -37.06 -23.55 23.20
CA GLY A 119 -37.37 -24.98 23.32
C GLY A 119 -36.58 -25.89 22.35
N VAL A 120 -36.59 -27.20 22.60
CA VAL A 120 -35.75 -28.22 21.93
C VAL A 120 -35.84 -28.19 20.39
N PHE A 121 -37.01 -27.92 19.82
CA PHE A 121 -37.18 -27.87 18.35
C PHE A 121 -36.47 -26.67 17.71
N ALA A 122 -36.55 -25.49 18.32
CA ALA A 122 -35.87 -24.29 17.84
C ALA A 122 -34.34 -24.47 17.90
N ARG A 123 -33.83 -25.06 19.00
CA ARG A 123 -32.41 -25.39 19.17
C ARG A 123 -31.88 -26.30 18.06
N ARG A 124 -32.61 -27.39 17.75
CA ARG A 124 -32.22 -28.34 16.69
C ARG A 124 -32.18 -27.68 15.30
N ARG A 125 -33.16 -26.81 15.01
CA ARG A 125 -33.22 -26.08 13.73
C ARG A 125 -32.04 -25.10 13.61
N ALA A 126 -31.78 -24.32 14.65
CA ALA A 126 -30.68 -23.35 14.71
C ALA A 126 -29.31 -24.02 14.56
N LEU A 127 -29.06 -25.12 15.29
CA LEU A 127 -27.82 -25.90 15.16
C LEU A 127 -27.61 -26.49 13.76
N LYS A 128 -28.70 -26.94 13.09
CA LYS A 128 -28.62 -27.43 11.72
C LYS A 128 -28.19 -26.32 10.76
N GLY A 129 -28.80 -25.13 10.87
CA GLY A 129 -28.43 -23.97 10.06
C GLY A 129 -26.98 -23.54 10.27
N LEU A 130 -26.51 -23.54 11.54
CA LEU A 130 -25.14 -23.21 11.88
C LEU A 130 -24.13 -24.15 11.22
N ARG A 131 -24.31 -25.47 11.36
CA ARG A 131 -23.41 -26.46 10.77
C ARG A 131 -23.33 -26.36 9.24
N GLN A 132 -24.45 -26.06 8.58
CA GLN A 132 -24.49 -25.91 7.13
C GLN A 132 -23.66 -24.72 6.64
N ARG A 133 -23.64 -23.61 7.39
CA ARG A 133 -22.87 -22.40 7.06
C ARG A 133 -21.42 -22.46 7.51
N ALA A 134 -21.16 -23.17 8.61
CA ALA A 134 -19.84 -23.34 9.19
C ALA A 134 -18.87 -24.14 8.32
N GLY A 135 -19.38 -25.18 7.65
CA GLY A 135 -18.55 -26.17 6.95
C GLY A 135 -17.78 -27.13 7.87
N PHE A 136 -17.94 -27.08 9.21
CA PHE A 136 -17.28 -28.00 10.15
C PHE A 136 -18.25 -28.70 11.13
N ARG A 137 -17.83 -29.87 11.62
CA ARG A 137 -18.64 -30.76 12.45
C ARG A 137 -18.74 -30.22 13.87
N LEU A 138 -19.96 -29.96 14.34
CA LEU A 138 -20.22 -29.46 15.70
C LEU A 138 -20.88 -30.51 16.59
N GLU A 139 -20.51 -30.58 17.86
CA GLU A 139 -21.29 -31.27 18.88
C GLU A 139 -22.17 -30.27 19.65
N ALA A 140 -23.44 -30.62 19.90
CA ALA A 140 -24.45 -29.69 20.40
C ALA A 140 -24.13 -29.08 21.78
N HIS A 141 -23.35 -29.79 22.60
CA HIS A 141 -22.99 -29.34 23.95
C HIS A 141 -21.81 -28.33 23.98
N ARG A 142 -21.21 -28.01 22.83
CA ARG A 142 -20.04 -27.10 22.73
C ARG A 142 -20.35 -25.80 21.97
N ILE A 143 -21.61 -25.37 21.98
CA ILE A 143 -22.04 -24.18 21.21
C ILE A 143 -21.33 -22.89 21.65
N GLY A 144 -20.98 -22.72 22.93
CA GLY A 144 -20.17 -21.59 23.40
C GLY A 144 -18.76 -21.57 22.79
N ASN A 145 -18.12 -22.73 22.66
CA ASN A 145 -16.81 -22.84 21.99
C ASN A 145 -16.90 -22.50 20.50
N TYR A 146 -18.06 -22.70 19.88
CA TYR A 146 -18.29 -22.32 18.50
C TYR A 146 -18.33 -20.81 18.32
N VAL A 147 -19.06 -20.11 19.19
CA VAL A 147 -19.10 -18.64 19.19
C VAL A 147 -17.69 -18.08 19.35
N ALA A 148 -16.92 -18.59 20.31
CA ALA A 148 -15.52 -18.21 20.50
C ALA A 148 -14.67 -18.47 19.24
N LYS A 149 -14.77 -19.66 18.64
CA LYS A 149 -14.03 -19.97 17.41
C LYS A 149 -14.40 -19.06 16.23
N THR A 150 -15.68 -18.72 16.07
CA THR A 150 -16.11 -17.78 15.01
C THR A 150 -15.63 -16.36 15.27
N PHE A 151 -15.50 -15.95 16.54
CA PHE A 151 -14.90 -14.68 16.91
C PHE A 151 -13.41 -14.64 16.56
N ASP A 152 -12.66 -15.70 16.86
CA ASP A 152 -11.26 -15.81 16.48
C ASP A 152 -11.08 -15.74 14.95
N LEU A 153 -11.89 -16.48 14.19
CA LEU A 153 -11.90 -16.42 12.73
C LEU A 153 -12.22 -15.03 12.19
N GLN A 154 -13.19 -14.33 12.80
CA GLN A 154 -13.52 -12.95 12.44
C GLN A 154 -12.32 -12.01 12.68
N ASN A 155 -11.66 -12.11 13.84
CA ASN A 155 -10.51 -11.28 14.16
C ASN A 155 -9.32 -11.54 13.24
N GLU A 156 -9.04 -12.81 12.93
CA GLU A 156 -7.99 -13.18 11.98
C GLU A 156 -8.27 -12.60 10.59
N ALA A 157 -9.50 -12.76 10.08
CA ALA A 157 -9.89 -12.24 8.77
C ALA A 157 -9.86 -10.69 8.75
N ALA A 158 -10.33 -10.03 9.80
CA ALA A 158 -10.27 -8.57 9.93
C ALA A 158 -8.82 -8.06 9.95
N SER A 159 -7.92 -8.77 10.65
CA SER A 159 -6.48 -8.44 10.67
C SER A 159 -5.83 -8.58 9.29
N ARG A 160 -6.15 -9.65 8.54
CA ARG A 160 -5.69 -9.83 7.15
C ARG A 160 -6.19 -8.71 6.25
N PHE A 161 -7.47 -8.33 6.37
CA PHE A 161 -8.04 -7.22 5.61
C PHE A 161 -7.36 -5.89 5.93
N ALA A 162 -7.16 -5.56 7.22
CA ALA A 162 -6.46 -4.35 7.63
C ALA A 162 -5.03 -4.28 7.06
N LYS A 163 -4.30 -5.42 7.08
CA LYS A 163 -2.96 -5.51 6.49
C LYS A 163 -2.97 -5.32 4.97
N ALA A 164 -3.96 -5.88 4.27
CA ALA A 164 -4.11 -5.69 2.82
C ALA A 164 -4.42 -4.23 2.48
N GLN A 165 -5.31 -3.59 3.25
CA GLN A 165 -5.64 -2.18 3.10
C GLN A 165 -4.41 -1.27 3.32
N GLN A 166 -3.63 -1.54 4.37
CA GLN A 166 -2.40 -0.80 4.63
C GLN A 166 -1.38 -0.96 3.48
N THR A 167 -1.26 -2.17 2.92
CA THR A 167 -0.36 -2.44 1.78
C THR A 167 -0.76 -1.64 0.55
N VAL A 168 -2.05 -1.58 0.23
CA VAL A 168 -2.57 -0.75 -0.88
C VAL A 168 -2.22 0.72 -0.63
N TYR A 169 -2.53 1.23 0.56
CA TYR A 169 -2.28 2.63 0.91
C TYR A 169 -0.80 3.00 0.82
N SER A 170 0.10 2.17 1.35
CA SER A 170 1.55 2.43 1.30
C SER A 170 2.14 2.30 -0.10
N SER A 171 1.46 1.58 -1.00
CA SER A 171 1.89 1.38 -2.38
C SER A 171 1.29 2.41 -3.35
N ASP A 172 0.30 3.18 -2.90
CA ASP A 172 -0.27 4.27 -3.70
C ASP A 172 0.70 5.45 -3.72
N VAL A 173 1.43 5.56 -4.83
CA VAL A 173 2.44 6.58 -5.06
C VAL A 173 2.04 7.55 -6.17
N ALA A 174 0.77 7.56 -6.58
CA ALA A 174 0.30 8.42 -7.68
C ALA A 174 0.57 9.91 -7.40
N TYR A 175 0.47 10.33 -6.14
CA TYR A 175 0.76 11.70 -5.70
C TYR A 175 2.23 12.11 -5.87
N LYS A 176 3.16 11.15 -6.00
CA LYS A 176 4.59 11.42 -6.21
C LYS A 176 4.95 11.71 -7.67
N ILE A 177 4.03 11.47 -8.61
CA ILE A 177 4.23 11.72 -10.04
C ILE A 177 4.02 13.21 -10.31
N ARG A 178 5.10 13.93 -10.62
CA ARG A 178 5.04 15.38 -10.85
C ARG A 178 6.10 15.81 -11.88
N PRO A 179 5.79 16.74 -12.80
CA PRO A 179 6.80 17.31 -13.68
C PRO A 179 7.81 18.17 -12.90
N GLY A 180 9.03 18.28 -13.41
CA GLY A 180 10.03 19.23 -12.89
C GLY A 180 10.73 18.84 -11.58
N LEU A 181 10.53 17.63 -11.05
CA LEU A 181 11.18 17.19 -9.79
C LEU A 181 12.71 17.37 -9.82
N TYR A 182 13.38 16.93 -10.89
CA TYR A 182 14.84 17.08 -11.00
C TYR A 182 15.28 18.54 -11.15
N ALA A 183 14.46 19.40 -11.77
CA ALA A 183 14.75 20.83 -11.84
C ALA A 183 14.72 21.47 -10.45
N GLU A 184 13.70 21.14 -9.64
CA GLU A 184 13.59 21.63 -8.26
C GLU A 184 14.70 21.10 -7.36
N ILE A 185 15.06 19.82 -7.49
CA ILE A 185 16.18 19.24 -6.76
C ILE A 185 17.49 19.95 -7.14
N SER A 186 17.74 20.17 -8.44
CA SER A 186 18.93 20.89 -8.91
C SER A 186 19.01 22.30 -8.32
N ALA A 187 17.90 23.04 -8.36
CA ALA A 187 17.83 24.39 -7.78
C ALA A 187 18.11 24.39 -6.26
N ARG A 188 17.70 23.35 -5.54
CA ARG A 188 17.97 23.21 -4.10
C ARG A 188 19.39 22.78 -3.80
N LEU A 189 19.98 21.93 -4.63
CA LEU A 189 21.35 21.46 -4.48
C LEU A 189 22.40 22.50 -4.87
N ALA A 190 22.01 23.50 -5.66
CA ALA A 190 22.86 24.62 -6.07
C ALA A 190 22.97 25.75 -5.03
N LEU A 191 22.17 25.72 -3.94
CA LEU A 191 22.21 26.68 -2.82
C LEU A 191 23.28 26.29 -1.78
#